data_AF-A0A966JNT2-F1
#
_entry.id   AF-A0A966JNT2-F1
#
_cell.length_a   1.000
_cell.length_b   1.000
_cell.length_c   1.000
_cell.angle_alpha   90.00
_cell.angle_beta   90.00
_cell.angle_gamma   90.00
#
_symmetry.space_group_name_H-M   'P 1'
#
loop_
_entity.id
_entity.type
_entity.pdbx_description
1 polymer ?
#
loop_
_entity_poly.entity_id
_entity_poly.type
_entity_poly.pdbx_seq_one_letter_code
_entity_poly.pdbx_strand_id
1 'polypeptide(L)'
;MTQRVGLDRWRRVQVECSCSATLEPVRVLAAVDKFRGTATAAEVARAIAVACQSLGHDCVEMPLADGGEGTLQVLGGPNRTSQVEGPLGLPATAQWRLHDATAIIEMAQASGLQLVGGAEGNDAVLASTVGTGQLIDEALALGARRIIVCVGGSATTDGGLGAVQAITKHKMLRDVDFVVACDVRTMFVDAAETFAPQKGATDQQVRFLTARLEGAADHYLARFGVDVRALSGSGAAGGLAGGLAALGARLVPGFDLVANEVGFAAALADCDLVITGEGRLDATSFAGKVVGEVARHAAAHHAAALCGAIDPSAHELAAQLGLHTVSLVEQFGNDAVTDTARCITRAARAVLETRCLTRSKGAVVGKSIAAEDSRVAGVRTVVATVELQFIELLEIPRQSTVSAVYLECILTLRTHGRATGLERSGGAIFESAQH
;
A
#
# COMPACT_ATOMS: atom_id res chain seq x y z
N MET A 1 23.44 -28.76 -58.23
CA MET A 1 22.48 -27.67 -58.48
C MET A 1 21.53 -27.58 -57.30
N THR A 2 21.83 -26.71 -56.35
CA THR A 2 21.01 -26.48 -55.16
C THR A 2 19.97 -25.43 -55.52
N GLN A 3 18.73 -25.85 -55.80
CA GLN A 3 17.63 -24.91 -56.03
C GLN A 3 17.26 -24.23 -54.70
N ARG A 4 17.59 -22.95 -54.58
CA ARG A 4 16.93 -22.05 -53.63
C ARG A 4 15.47 -21.92 -54.08
N VAL A 5 14.56 -22.54 -53.34
CA VAL A 5 13.14 -22.20 -53.44
C VAL A 5 12.95 -20.91 -52.64
N GLY A 6 12.57 -19.84 -53.34
CA GLY A 6 12.35 -18.52 -52.74
C GLY A 6 11.26 -18.55 -51.67
N LEU A 7 11.43 -17.72 -50.64
CA LEU A 7 10.54 -17.57 -49.48
C LEU A 7 9.18 -16.90 -49.81
N ASP A 8 8.91 -16.58 -51.07
CA ASP A 8 7.81 -15.69 -51.48
C ASP A 8 6.44 -16.37 -51.68
N ARG A 9 6.22 -17.58 -51.14
CA ARG A 9 4.95 -18.33 -51.37
C ARG A 9 4.24 -18.86 -50.13
N TRP A 10 4.51 -18.31 -48.96
CA TRP A 10 3.61 -18.52 -47.81
C TRP A 10 2.50 -17.46 -47.85
N ARG A 11 1.29 -17.88 -48.26
CA ARG A 11 0.09 -17.06 -48.02
C ARG A 11 -0.08 -16.89 -46.52
N ARG A 12 -0.44 -15.66 -46.08
CA ARG A 12 -0.83 -15.33 -44.70
C ARG A 12 -1.73 -16.45 -44.15
N VAL A 13 -1.23 -17.20 -43.19
CA VAL A 13 -2.08 -17.97 -42.29
C VAL A 13 -2.59 -16.96 -41.26
N GLN A 14 -3.85 -16.54 -41.38
CA GLN A 14 -4.50 -15.84 -40.28
C GLN A 14 -4.74 -16.86 -39.18
N VAL A 15 -3.91 -16.81 -38.14
CA VAL A 15 -4.22 -17.48 -36.88
C VAL A 15 -5.17 -16.56 -36.14
N GLU A 16 -6.47 -16.76 -36.30
CA GLU A 16 -7.45 -16.19 -35.38
C GLU A 16 -7.33 -16.94 -34.06
N CYS A 17 -6.49 -16.41 -33.17
CA CYS A 17 -6.41 -16.88 -31.81
C CYS A 17 -7.62 -16.34 -31.04
N SER A 18 -8.76 -17.01 -31.14
CA SER A 18 -9.86 -16.79 -30.21
C SER A 18 -9.50 -17.46 -28.88
N CYS A 19 -8.66 -16.80 -28.09
CA CYS A 19 -8.56 -17.08 -26.66
C CYS A 19 -9.85 -16.61 -25.99
N SER A 20 -10.94 -17.38 -26.11
CA SER A 20 -12.03 -17.32 -25.14
C SER A 20 -11.63 -18.11 -23.89
N ALA A 21 -10.49 -17.77 -23.30
CA ALA A 21 -10.24 -18.15 -21.92
C ALA A 21 -11.16 -17.23 -21.12
N THR A 22 -12.31 -17.74 -20.73
CA THR A 22 -13.05 -17.17 -19.59
C THR A 22 -12.08 -17.22 -18.42
N LEU A 23 -11.42 -16.10 -18.16
CA LEU A 23 -10.48 -15.95 -17.06
C LEU A 23 -11.25 -16.24 -15.78
N GLU A 24 -10.80 -17.23 -15.01
CA GLU A 24 -11.38 -17.47 -13.70
C GLU A 24 -11.29 -16.16 -12.89
N PRO A 25 -12.39 -15.74 -12.24
CA PRO A 25 -12.38 -14.54 -11.41
C PRO A 25 -11.24 -14.61 -10.40
N VAL A 26 -10.42 -13.57 -10.35
CA VAL A 26 -9.36 -13.42 -9.36
C VAL A 26 -9.98 -12.72 -8.15
N ARG A 27 -9.70 -13.22 -6.95
CA ARG A 27 -10.07 -12.52 -5.72
C ARG A 27 -8.96 -11.55 -5.32
N VAL A 28 -9.25 -10.26 -5.43
CA VAL A 28 -8.30 -9.18 -5.16
C VAL A 28 -8.58 -8.58 -3.79
N LEU A 29 -7.54 -8.42 -2.98
CA LEU A 29 -7.58 -7.61 -1.77
C LEU A 29 -6.94 -6.24 -2.06
N ALA A 30 -7.75 -5.18 -2.06
CA ALA A 30 -7.28 -3.80 -2.21
C ALA A 30 -6.95 -3.23 -0.82
N ALA A 31 -5.76 -3.57 -0.31
CA ALA A 31 -5.25 -3.21 1.03
C ALA A 31 -4.32 -1.99 0.96
N VAL A 32 -4.88 -0.78 1.03
CA VAL A 32 -4.18 0.47 0.60
C VAL A 32 -4.19 1.54 1.68
N ASP A 33 -3.15 2.39 1.70
CA ASP A 33 -3.17 3.65 2.47
C ASP A 33 -3.64 4.81 1.58
N LYS A 34 -3.87 5.96 2.20
CA LYS A 34 -4.17 7.22 1.54
C LYS A 34 -3.01 7.70 0.68
N PHE A 35 -3.35 8.45 -0.37
CA PHE A 35 -2.40 9.22 -1.15
C PHE A 35 -2.46 10.65 -0.62
N ARG A 36 -1.49 11.00 0.23
CA ARG A 36 -1.48 12.26 0.97
C ARG A 36 -1.70 13.45 0.01
N GLY A 37 -2.76 14.21 0.26
CA GLY A 37 -3.11 15.40 -0.50
C GLY A 37 -3.92 15.16 -1.78
N THR A 38 -4.16 13.90 -2.19
CA THR A 38 -4.84 13.62 -3.47
C THR A 38 -5.98 12.60 -3.40
N ALA A 39 -5.90 11.58 -2.54
CA ALA A 39 -6.98 10.61 -2.37
C ALA A 39 -6.96 9.94 -0.98
N THR A 40 -8.13 9.70 -0.42
CA THR A 40 -8.32 8.89 0.79
C THR A 40 -8.08 7.40 0.50
N ALA A 41 -7.78 6.62 1.53
CA ALA A 41 -7.61 5.16 1.38
C ALA A 41 -8.87 4.48 0.81
N ALA A 42 -10.06 4.99 1.14
CA ALA A 42 -11.33 4.52 0.59
C ALA A 42 -11.47 4.80 -0.91
N GLU A 43 -11.09 5.99 -1.38
CA GLU A 43 -11.13 6.33 -2.81
C GLU A 43 -10.12 5.48 -3.61
N VAL A 44 -8.94 5.23 -3.04
CA VAL A 44 -7.91 4.37 -3.65
C VAL A 44 -8.42 2.92 -3.76
N ALA A 45 -8.97 2.36 -2.67
CA ALA A 45 -9.52 1.01 -2.66
C ALA A 45 -10.66 0.86 -3.67
N ARG A 46 -11.56 1.86 -3.72
CA ARG A 46 -12.66 1.93 -4.69
C ARG A 46 -12.16 1.98 -6.13
N ALA A 47 -11.13 2.77 -6.43
CA ALA A 47 -10.56 2.83 -7.77
C ALA A 47 -10.01 1.48 -8.24
N ILE A 48 -9.37 0.72 -7.34
CA ILE A 48 -8.92 -0.65 -7.62
C ILE A 48 -10.13 -1.58 -7.84
N ALA A 49 -11.17 -1.48 -7.01
CA ALA A 49 -12.37 -2.28 -7.15
C ALA A 49 -13.10 -2.03 -8.47
N VAL A 50 -13.14 -0.77 -8.95
CA VAL A 50 -13.69 -0.42 -10.28
C VAL A 50 -12.91 -1.12 -11.40
N ALA A 51 -11.58 -1.17 -11.30
CA ALA A 51 -10.75 -1.90 -12.26
C ALA A 51 -11.07 -3.41 -12.24
N CYS A 52 -11.18 -4.01 -11.05
CA CYS A 52 -11.53 -5.42 -10.88
C CYS A 52 -12.90 -5.74 -11.49
N GLN A 53 -13.93 -4.95 -11.17
CA GLN A 53 -15.29 -5.13 -11.69
C GLN A 53 -15.32 -5.06 -13.22
N SER A 54 -14.56 -4.13 -13.81
CA SER A 54 -14.51 -3.96 -15.26
C SER A 54 -13.86 -5.13 -16.02
N LEU A 55 -13.16 -6.02 -15.32
CA LEU A 55 -12.53 -7.23 -15.84
C LEU A 55 -13.22 -8.52 -15.36
N GLY A 56 -14.30 -8.43 -14.57
CA GLY A 56 -14.99 -9.59 -14.01
C GLY A 56 -14.24 -10.26 -12.85
N HIS A 57 -13.45 -9.51 -12.08
CA HIS A 57 -12.77 -9.97 -10.88
C HIS A 57 -13.50 -9.51 -9.61
N ASP A 58 -13.36 -10.28 -8.54
CA ASP A 58 -13.88 -9.92 -7.22
C ASP A 58 -12.85 -9.04 -6.49
N CYS A 59 -13.33 -8.05 -5.73
CA CYS A 59 -12.47 -7.16 -4.97
C CYS A 59 -13.02 -6.94 -3.55
N VAL A 60 -12.18 -7.18 -2.55
CA VAL A 60 -12.38 -6.73 -1.18
C VAL A 60 -11.70 -5.38 -1.03
N GLU A 61 -12.50 -4.32 -0.89
CA GLU A 61 -12.01 -2.99 -0.57
C GLU A 61 -11.57 -2.94 0.90
N MET A 62 -10.28 -2.73 1.14
CA MET A 62 -9.73 -2.66 2.49
C MET A 62 -8.84 -1.42 2.65
N PRO A 63 -9.46 -0.26 2.92
CA PRO A 63 -8.71 0.91 3.36
C PRO A 63 -7.92 0.54 4.62
N LEU A 64 -6.65 0.90 4.66
CA LEU A 64 -5.75 0.71 5.78
C LEU A 64 -5.16 2.06 6.20
N ALA A 65 -4.64 2.08 7.41
CA ALA A 65 -3.85 3.16 7.95
C ALA A 65 -2.74 2.56 8.83
N ASP A 66 -1.71 3.34 9.07
CA ASP A 66 -0.62 2.99 9.96
C ASP A 66 -0.92 3.38 11.41
N GLY A 67 -2.01 4.09 11.74
CA GLY A 67 -2.23 4.62 13.10
C GLY A 67 -1.90 6.10 13.22
N GLY A 68 -1.54 6.74 12.11
CA GLY A 68 -1.53 8.18 11.96
C GLY A 68 -2.88 8.76 11.52
N GLU A 69 -2.79 9.87 10.78
CA GLU A 69 -3.92 10.60 10.20
C GLU A 69 -4.75 9.70 9.25
N GLY A 70 -6.08 9.73 9.40
CA GLY A 70 -7.01 8.96 8.55
C GLY A 70 -7.41 7.59 9.10
N THR A 71 -6.83 7.16 10.22
CA THR A 71 -7.18 5.91 10.91
C THR A 71 -8.65 5.86 11.35
N LEU A 72 -9.21 6.97 11.81
CA LEU A 72 -10.62 7.14 12.16
C LEU A 72 -11.53 6.89 10.96
N GLN A 73 -11.13 7.33 9.77
CA GLN A 73 -11.90 7.06 8.54
C GLN A 73 -11.86 5.58 8.19
N VAL A 74 -10.67 4.96 8.26
CA VAL A 74 -10.45 3.54 7.98
C VAL A 74 -11.27 2.63 8.91
N LEU A 75 -11.27 2.93 10.21
CA LEU A 75 -11.98 2.11 11.19
C LEU A 75 -13.51 2.22 11.10
N GLY A 76 -14.05 3.18 10.32
CA GLY A 76 -15.46 3.25 9.96
C GLY A 76 -16.47 3.48 11.11
N GLY A 77 -17.68 3.94 10.78
CA GLY A 77 -18.74 4.20 11.76
C GLY A 77 -18.91 5.68 12.13
N PRO A 78 -19.96 6.00 12.90
CA PRO A 78 -20.37 7.38 13.14
C PRO A 78 -19.38 8.13 14.04
N ASN A 79 -18.92 9.28 13.58
CA ASN A 79 -18.08 10.16 14.38
C ASN A 79 -18.94 11.03 15.31
N ARG A 80 -18.38 11.32 16.48
CA ARG A 80 -18.78 12.38 17.39
C ARG A 80 -17.87 13.58 17.15
N THR A 81 -18.33 14.74 17.58
CA THR A 81 -17.57 15.99 17.49
C THR A 81 -17.60 16.69 18.83
N SER A 82 -16.42 17.13 19.28
CA SER A 82 -16.26 17.88 20.54
C SER A 82 -15.49 19.17 20.29
N GLN A 83 -15.78 20.20 21.08
CA GLN A 83 -14.96 21.40 21.16
C GLN A 83 -13.86 21.16 22.19
N VAL A 84 -12.61 21.31 21.77
CA VAL A 84 -11.43 21.11 22.60
C VAL A 84 -10.44 22.25 22.42
N GLU A 85 -9.45 22.32 23.28
CA GLU A 85 -8.33 23.24 23.14
C GLU A 85 -7.37 22.75 22.05
N GLY A 86 -7.21 23.54 20.99
CA GLY A 86 -6.27 23.29 19.90
C GLY A 86 -4.81 23.49 20.34
N PRO A 87 -3.83 23.23 19.44
CA PRO A 87 -2.42 23.21 19.81
C PRO A 87 -1.93 24.50 20.47
N LEU A 88 -2.42 25.67 20.03
CA LEU A 88 -1.99 26.99 20.50
C LEU A 88 -3.02 27.65 21.44
N GLY A 89 -3.88 26.85 22.09
CA GLY A 89 -4.88 27.34 23.05
C GLY A 89 -6.20 27.84 22.42
N LEU A 90 -6.28 27.93 21.09
CA LEU A 90 -7.51 28.30 20.39
C LEU A 90 -8.49 27.11 20.30
N PRO A 91 -9.81 27.31 20.38
CA PRO A 91 -10.77 26.23 20.24
C PRO A 91 -10.63 25.49 18.89
N ALA A 92 -10.65 24.16 18.95
CA ALA A 92 -10.65 23.26 17.80
C ALA A 92 -11.88 22.34 17.86
N THR A 93 -12.46 22.09 16.69
CA THR A 93 -13.56 21.14 16.52
C THR A 93 -12.96 19.79 16.14
N ALA A 94 -12.90 18.86 17.09
CA ALA A 94 -12.25 17.57 16.90
C ALA A 94 -13.26 16.44 16.68
N GLN A 95 -13.07 15.65 15.62
CA GLN A 95 -13.82 14.42 15.41
C GLN A 95 -13.14 13.25 16.12
N TRP A 96 -13.95 12.37 16.69
CA TRP A 96 -13.52 11.14 17.35
C TRP A 96 -14.68 10.15 17.37
N ARG A 97 -14.45 8.90 17.80
CA ARG A 97 -15.49 7.87 17.83
C ARG A 97 -15.62 7.26 19.20
N LEU A 98 -16.86 6.93 19.56
CA LEU A 98 -17.19 6.04 20.66
C LEU A 98 -18.28 5.07 20.18
N HIS A 99 -17.94 3.80 20.06
CA HIS A 99 -18.85 2.73 19.65
C HIS A 99 -18.58 1.48 20.47
N ASP A 100 -19.63 0.84 21.00
CA ASP A 100 -19.53 -0.35 21.86
C ASP A 100 -18.46 -0.22 22.97
N ALA A 101 -18.46 0.93 23.65
CA ALA A 101 -17.48 1.31 24.67
C ALA A 101 -16.01 1.35 24.22
N THR A 102 -15.74 1.30 22.91
CA THR A 102 -14.41 1.56 22.33
C THR A 102 -14.35 2.98 21.80
N ALA A 103 -13.43 3.78 22.34
CA ALA A 103 -13.13 5.11 21.85
C ALA A 103 -11.94 5.08 20.89
N ILE A 104 -12.04 5.77 19.76
CA ILE A 104 -10.95 5.98 18.82
C ILE A 104 -10.71 7.48 18.70
N ILE A 105 -9.49 7.90 19.01
CA ILE A 105 -9.08 9.30 19.05
C ILE A 105 -7.85 9.46 18.15
N GLU A 106 -7.99 10.24 17.09
CA GLU A 106 -6.85 10.73 16.33
C GLU A 106 -6.34 12.02 16.97
N MET A 107 -5.11 12.00 17.50
CA MET A 107 -4.57 13.18 18.18
C MET A 107 -4.46 14.39 17.23
N ALA A 108 -4.29 14.16 15.92
CA ALA A 108 -4.21 15.22 14.92
C ALA A 108 -5.49 16.08 14.85
N GLN A 109 -6.65 15.53 15.24
CA GLN A 109 -7.93 16.26 15.22
C GLN A 109 -8.02 17.32 16.31
N ALA A 110 -7.21 17.20 17.38
CA ALA A 110 -7.19 18.14 18.51
C ALA A 110 -5.84 18.87 18.63
N SER A 111 -4.75 18.19 18.35
CA SER A 111 -3.37 18.63 18.60
C SER A 111 -2.47 18.51 17.35
N GLY A 112 -3.08 18.49 16.15
CA GLY A 112 -2.39 18.30 14.87
C GLY A 112 -1.79 19.56 14.26
N LEU A 113 -0.72 19.38 13.49
CA LEU A 113 0.02 20.46 12.82
C LEU A 113 -0.81 21.18 11.74
N GLN A 114 -1.76 20.48 11.11
CA GLN A 114 -2.65 21.09 10.11
C GLN A 114 -3.63 22.10 10.70
N LEU A 115 -3.99 21.97 11.99
CA LEU A 115 -4.88 22.91 12.69
C LEU A 115 -4.28 24.31 12.84
N VAL A 116 -2.95 24.40 12.71
CA VAL A 116 -2.19 25.65 12.87
C VAL A 116 -1.53 26.07 11.55
N GLY A 117 -1.97 25.54 10.41
CA GLY A 117 -1.45 25.93 9.10
C GLY A 117 -0.08 25.34 8.77
N GLY A 118 0.28 24.18 9.32
CA GLY A 118 1.56 23.53 9.04
C GLY A 118 2.70 24.06 9.91
N ALA A 119 3.94 23.76 9.51
CA ALA A 119 5.14 24.17 10.24
C ALA A 119 5.30 25.71 10.31
N GLU A 120 4.86 26.43 9.28
CA GLU A 120 4.99 27.89 9.19
C GLU A 120 4.07 28.64 10.16
N GLY A 121 2.87 28.10 10.42
CA GLY A 121 1.91 28.70 11.35
C GLY A 121 1.98 28.15 12.77
N ASN A 122 2.88 27.19 13.03
CA ASN A 122 3.03 26.57 14.34
C ASN A 122 4.05 27.31 15.22
N ASP A 123 3.77 27.39 16.51
CA ASP A 123 4.78 27.66 17.53
C ASP A 123 5.15 26.33 18.20
N ALA A 124 6.25 25.74 17.76
CA ALA A 124 6.70 24.43 18.24
C ALA A 124 7.03 24.40 19.74
N VAL A 125 7.25 25.55 20.38
CA VAL A 125 7.49 25.66 21.82
C VAL A 125 6.19 25.70 22.60
N LEU A 126 5.19 26.45 22.11
CA LEU A 126 3.92 26.63 22.80
C LEU A 126 2.89 25.52 22.51
N ALA A 127 3.02 24.82 21.39
CA ALA A 127 2.07 23.79 20.98
C ALA A 127 1.86 22.70 22.06
N SER A 128 0.60 22.49 22.44
CA SER A 128 0.17 21.68 23.59
C SER A 128 -0.78 20.54 23.22
N THR A 129 -0.73 19.45 24.00
CA THR A 129 -1.57 18.25 23.83
C THR A 129 -2.87 18.26 24.64
N VAL A 130 -3.22 19.39 25.28
CA VAL A 130 -4.41 19.51 26.14
C VAL A 130 -5.69 19.00 25.47
N GLY A 131 -5.98 19.39 24.24
CA GLY A 131 -7.19 18.96 23.54
C GLY A 131 -7.28 17.44 23.36
N THR A 132 -6.16 16.76 23.12
CA THR A 132 -6.14 15.29 23.06
C THR A 132 -6.50 14.69 24.40
N GLY A 133 -5.98 15.23 25.52
CA GLY A 133 -6.35 14.79 26.86
C GLY A 133 -7.82 15.07 27.19
N GLN A 134 -8.39 16.17 26.71
CA GLN A 134 -9.82 16.48 26.86
C GLN A 134 -10.71 15.43 26.17
N LEU A 135 -10.34 14.99 24.96
CA LEU A 135 -11.07 13.90 24.28
C LEU A 135 -10.99 12.58 25.06
N ILE A 136 -9.82 12.25 25.62
CA ILE A 136 -9.65 11.04 26.44
C ILE A 136 -10.50 11.14 27.72
N ASP A 137 -10.50 12.29 28.39
CA ASP A 137 -11.28 12.53 29.60
C ASP A 137 -12.80 12.49 29.34
N GLU A 138 -13.23 12.96 28.15
CA GLU A 138 -14.62 12.85 27.68
C GLU A 138 -15.00 11.39 27.37
N ALA A 139 -14.14 10.64 26.67
CA ALA A 139 -14.35 9.23 26.39
C ALA A 139 -14.52 8.41 27.69
N LEU A 140 -13.69 8.68 28.70
CA LEU A 140 -13.82 8.08 30.02
C LEU A 140 -15.15 8.46 30.69
N ALA A 141 -15.56 9.72 30.62
CA ALA A 141 -16.83 10.19 31.19
C ALA A 141 -18.04 9.50 30.54
N LEU A 142 -17.94 9.15 29.26
CA LEU A 142 -18.97 8.45 28.50
C LEU A 142 -18.90 6.92 28.63
N GLY A 143 -18.01 6.40 29.49
CA GLY A 143 -17.96 4.98 29.83
C GLY A 143 -17.16 4.12 28.87
N ALA A 144 -16.20 4.70 28.15
CA ALA A 144 -15.26 3.91 27.35
C ALA A 144 -14.54 2.86 28.22
N ARG A 145 -14.50 1.62 27.73
CA ARG A 145 -13.79 0.46 28.29
C ARG A 145 -12.54 0.12 27.50
N ARG A 146 -12.42 0.63 26.28
CA ARG A 146 -11.24 0.59 25.45
C ARG A 146 -11.01 1.97 24.85
N ILE A 147 -9.78 2.44 24.85
CA ILE A 147 -9.41 3.73 24.25
C ILE A 147 -8.20 3.49 23.35
N ILE A 148 -8.34 3.83 22.08
CA ILE A 148 -7.30 3.76 21.07
C ILE A 148 -6.93 5.20 20.70
N VAL A 149 -5.67 5.57 20.90
CA VAL A 149 -5.14 6.88 20.52
C VAL A 149 -4.17 6.71 19.37
N CYS A 150 -4.50 7.29 18.23
CA CYS A 150 -3.70 7.29 17.02
C CYS A 150 -2.76 8.50 17.06
N VAL A 151 -1.45 8.27 17.11
CA VAL A 151 -0.44 9.32 17.27
C VAL A 151 0.34 9.57 15.98
N GLY A 152 -0.13 10.54 15.19
CA GLY A 152 0.55 11.02 14.00
C GLY A 152 0.17 12.47 13.69
N GLY A 153 0.99 13.18 12.90
CA GLY A 153 0.67 14.53 12.46
C GLY A 153 0.62 15.61 13.56
N SER A 154 1.27 15.39 14.70
CA SER A 154 1.26 16.30 15.85
C SER A 154 1.91 17.66 15.60
N ALA A 155 1.34 18.74 16.13
CA ALA A 155 1.98 20.05 16.23
C ALA A 155 2.98 20.16 17.41
N THR A 156 2.90 19.23 18.35
CA THR A 156 3.34 19.41 19.74
C THR A 156 4.68 18.73 20.02
N THR A 157 5.46 19.29 20.95
CA THR A 157 6.63 18.65 21.59
C THR A 157 6.65 19.02 23.08
N ASP A 158 5.54 18.71 23.76
CA ASP A 158 5.30 19.03 25.17
C ASP A 158 5.49 17.81 26.09
N GLY A 159 5.94 16.68 25.55
CA GLY A 159 6.08 15.43 26.31
C GLY A 159 4.75 14.79 26.69
N GLY A 160 3.63 15.22 26.09
CA GLY A 160 2.29 14.80 26.51
C GLY A 160 1.80 15.44 27.81
N LEU A 161 2.54 16.41 28.37
CA LEU A 161 2.20 17.02 29.66
C LEU A 161 0.80 17.65 29.65
N GLY A 162 0.44 18.32 28.55
CA GLY A 162 -0.88 18.92 28.39
C GLY A 162 -2.00 17.88 28.46
N ALA A 163 -1.85 16.77 27.73
CA ALA A 163 -2.82 15.67 27.75
C ALA A 163 -2.91 15.03 29.15
N VAL A 164 -1.78 14.72 29.77
CA VAL A 164 -1.73 14.10 31.11
C VAL A 164 -2.42 14.98 32.15
N GLN A 165 -2.25 16.31 32.08
CA GLN A 165 -2.92 17.25 32.97
C GLN A 165 -4.43 17.35 32.72
N ALA A 166 -4.85 17.31 31.45
CA ALA A 166 -6.26 17.38 31.07
C ALA A 166 -7.05 16.12 31.43
N ILE A 167 -6.40 14.95 31.55
CA ILE A 167 -7.03 13.69 31.94
C ILE A 167 -7.23 13.65 33.47
N THR A 168 -8.27 14.34 33.93
CA THR A 168 -8.66 14.38 35.35
C THR A 168 -9.10 13.00 35.86
N LYS A 169 -9.69 12.17 35.00
CA LYS A 169 -10.21 10.84 35.31
C LYS A 169 -9.17 9.72 35.15
N HIS A 170 -7.88 10.02 35.18
CA HIS A 170 -6.79 9.06 34.96
C HIS A 170 -6.85 7.79 35.83
N LYS A 171 -7.49 7.83 37.02
CA LYS A 171 -7.72 6.63 37.83
C LYS A 171 -8.57 5.57 37.13
N MET A 172 -9.50 5.98 36.27
CA MET A 172 -10.37 5.08 35.50
C MET A 172 -9.59 4.30 34.42
N LEU A 173 -8.44 4.82 33.97
CA LEU A 173 -7.63 4.16 32.94
C LEU A 173 -7.10 2.79 33.37
N ARG A 174 -7.06 2.49 34.68
CA ARG A 174 -6.64 1.18 35.20
C ARG A 174 -7.54 0.03 34.76
N ASP A 175 -8.82 0.32 34.52
CA ASP A 175 -9.85 -0.66 34.14
C ASP A 175 -10.25 -0.52 32.66
N VAL A 176 -9.43 0.19 31.86
CA VAL A 176 -9.65 0.46 30.44
C VAL A 176 -8.51 -0.18 29.65
N ASP A 177 -8.84 -0.87 28.57
CA ASP A 177 -7.81 -1.26 27.58
C ASP A 177 -7.34 0.01 26.86
N PHE A 178 -6.25 0.60 27.36
CA PHE A 178 -5.72 1.86 26.88
C PHE A 178 -4.52 1.61 25.96
N VAL A 179 -4.67 1.99 24.69
CA VAL A 179 -3.72 1.67 23.62
C VAL A 179 -3.35 2.92 22.84
N VAL A 180 -2.08 3.06 22.51
CA VAL A 180 -1.54 4.09 21.65
C VAL A 180 -0.92 3.42 20.43
N ALA A 181 -1.43 3.76 19.25
CA ALA A 181 -0.93 3.28 17.95
C ALA A 181 0.20 4.20 17.46
N CYS A 182 1.43 3.67 17.39
CA CYS A 182 2.62 4.42 17.01
C CYS A 182 3.53 3.65 16.03
N ASP A 183 3.93 4.30 14.94
CA ASP A 183 4.71 3.66 13.86
C ASP A 183 6.19 4.03 13.87
N VAL A 184 6.60 4.81 14.87
CA VAL A 184 8.00 5.18 15.07
C VAL A 184 8.51 4.56 16.36
N ARG A 185 9.78 4.16 16.35
CA ARG A 185 10.47 3.61 17.52
C ARG A 185 11.27 4.65 18.31
N THR A 186 11.20 5.92 17.90
CA THR A 186 11.93 7.04 18.53
C THR A 186 11.71 7.06 20.03
N MET A 187 12.81 7.18 20.79
CA MET A 187 12.76 7.26 22.25
C MET A 187 12.25 8.64 22.69
N PHE A 188 11.83 8.72 23.95
CA PHE A 188 11.13 9.89 24.49
C PHE A 188 11.85 11.21 24.24
N VAL A 189 13.13 11.30 24.60
CA VAL A 189 13.94 12.53 24.51
C VAL A 189 14.34 12.86 23.08
N ASP A 190 14.68 11.83 22.29
CA ASP A 190 15.08 11.95 20.88
C ASP A 190 13.97 12.55 19.99
N ALA A 191 12.72 12.58 20.48
CA ALA A 191 11.59 13.15 19.77
C ALA A 191 11.78 14.63 19.42
N ALA A 192 12.46 15.40 20.28
CA ALA A 192 12.73 16.81 20.01
C ALA A 192 13.65 16.97 18.81
N GLU A 193 14.77 16.26 18.77
CA GLU A 193 15.73 16.33 17.67
C GLU A 193 15.17 15.76 16.36
N THR A 194 14.43 14.65 16.46
CA THR A 194 13.90 13.94 15.28
C THR A 194 12.73 14.68 14.63
N PHE A 195 11.80 15.22 15.44
CA PHE A 195 10.50 15.65 14.92
C PHE A 195 10.15 17.12 15.20
N ALA A 196 10.85 17.84 16.07
CA ALA A 196 10.54 19.26 16.28
C ALA A 196 10.89 20.15 15.06
N PRO A 197 11.97 19.91 14.29
CA PRO A 197 12.30 20.73 13.12
C PRO A 197 11.18 20.78 12.07
N GLN A 198 10.59 19.62 11.74
CA GLN A 198 9.46 19.55 10.80
C GLN A 198 8.15 20.16 11.35
N LYS A 199 8.12 20.54 12.64
CA LYS A 199 7.02 21.27 13.28
C LYS A 199 7.29 22.78 13.38
N GLY A 200 8.41 23.26 12.83
CA GLY A 200 8.79 24.69 12.83
C GLY A 200 9.80 25.08 13.92
N ALA A 201 10.40 24.13 14.64
CA ALA A 201 11.41 24.46 15.65
C ALA A 201 12.78 24.81 15.02
N THR A 202 13.37 25.91 15.48
CA THR A 202 14.78 26.25 15.25
C THR A 202 15.72 25.39 16.09
N ASP A 203 17.01 25.30 15.74
CA ASP A 203 18.01 24.54 16.51
C ASP A 203 18.09 24.93 18.00
N GLN A 204 17.88 26.22 18.31
CA GLN A 204 17.84 26.68 19.70
C GLN A 204 16.59 26.17 20.42
N GLN A 205 15.44 26.18 19.74
CA GLN A 205 14.20 25.63 20.29
C GLN A 205 14.29 24.12 20.45
N VAL A 206 14.94 23.39 19.52
CA VAL A 206 15.18 21.95 19.65
C VAL A 206 15.92 21.65 20.95
N ARG A 207 17.03 22.34 21.24
CA ARG A 207 17.76 22.17 22.52
C ARG A 207 16.89 22.42 23.75
N PHE A 208 16.06 23.45 23.69
CA PHE A 208 15.11 23.76 24.77
C PHE A 208 14.05 22.65 24.93
N LEU A 209 13.52 22.14 23.82
CA LEU A 209 12.53 21.06 23.80
C LEU A 209 13.14 19.75 24.30
N THR A 210 14.39 19.43 23.97
CA THR A 210 15.11 18.28 24.53
C THR A 210 15.18 18.38 26.06
N ALA A 211 15.60 19.53 26.60
CA ALA A 211 15.63 19.74 28.05
C ALA A 211 14.24 19.66 28.70
N ARG A 212 13.19 20.13 28.01
CA ARG A 212 11.80 19.96 28.46
C ARG A 212 11.41 18.49 28.54
N LEU A 213 11.75 17.69 27.53
CA LEU A 213 11.43 16.25 27.52
C LEU A 213 12.17 15.49 28.63
N GLU A 214 13.42 15.86 28.93
CA GLU A 214 14.12 15.30 30.11
C GLU A 214 13.38 15.61 31.41
N GLY A 215 12.98 16.88 31.62
CA GLY A 215 12.21 17.27 32.79
C GLY A 215 10.84 16.59 32.87
N ALA A 216 10.17 16.36 31.73
CA ALA A 216 8.92 15.63 31.67
C ALA A 216 9.11 14.14 32.02
N ALA A 217 10.20 13.51 31.57
CA ALA A 217 10.52 12.14 31.92
C ALA A 217 10.78 11.98 33.43
N ASP A 218 11.54 12.90 34.04
CA ASP A 218 11.76 12.91 35.48
C ASP A 218 10.45 13.11 36.26
N HIS A 219 9.57 13.99 35.76
CA HIS A 219 8.24 14.17 36.33
C HIS A 219 7.41 12.88 36.29
N TYR A 220 7.39 12.16 35.16
CA TYR A 220 6.63 10.91 35.03
C TYR A 220 7.21 9.79 35.90
N LEU A 221 8.54 9.67 35.99
CA LEU A 221 9.17 8.72 36.89
C LEU A 221 8.82 9.01 38.35
N ALA A 222 8.92 10.26 38.78
CA ALA A 222 8.59 10.65 40.16
C ALA A 222 7.10 10.49 40.49
N ARG A 223 6.21 10.82 39.55
CA ARG A 223 4.76 10.88 39.79
C ARG A 223 4.07 9.53 39.61
N PHE A 224 4.45 8.79 38.58
CA PHE A 224 3.78 7.55 38.15
C PHE A 224 4.66 6.31 38.29
N GLY A 225 5.96 6.47 38.58
CA GLY A 225 6.90 5.35 38.68
C GLY A 225 7.28 4.74 37.32
N VAL A 226 7.02 5.45 36.22
CA VAL A 226 7.27 4.98 34.86
C VAL A 226 8.40 5.79 34.24
N ASP A 227 9.51 5.13 33.90
CA ASP A 227 10.58 5.75 33.13
C ASP A 227 10.27 5.65 31.63
N VAL A 228 9.69 6.72 31.09
CA VAL A 228 9.31 6.78 29.67
C VAL A 228 10.50 6.73 28.73
N ARG A 229 11.71 7.06 29.19
CA ARG A 229 12.96 7.00 28.39
C ARG A 229 13.32 5.57 27.98
N ALA A 230 12.88 4.58 28.76
CA ALA A 230 13.13 3.17 28.49
C ALA A 230 12.12 2.53 27.51
N LEU A 231 11.08 3.26 27.09
CA LEU A 231 9.99 2.74 26.27
C LEU A 231 10.22 3.08 24.80
N SER A 232 10.38 2.05 23.95
CA SER A 232 10.44 2.22 22.50
C SER A 232 9.15 2.84 21.96
N GLY A 233 9.29 3.87 21.11
CA GLY A 233 8.16 4.59 20.53
C GLY A 233 7.50 5.64 21.44
N SER A 234 7.99 5.80 22.67
CA SER A 234 7.50 6.82 23.61
C SER A 234 7.67 8.26 23.11
N GLY A 235 8.60 8.50 22.19
CA GLY A 235 8.80 9.80 21.55
C GLY A 235 7.75 10.15 20.50
N ALA A 236 6.87 9.21 20.12
CA ALA A 236 5.85 9.46 19.12
C ALA A 236 4.97 10.66 19.50
N ALA A 237 4.63 11.46 18.48
CA ALA A 237 3.89 12.73 18.63
C ALA A 237 4.50 13.69 19.66
N GLY A 238 5.82 13.83 19.67
CA GLY A 238 6.52 14.79 20.55
C GLY A 238 6.48 14.41 22.03
N GLY A 239 6.46 13.10 22.32
CA GLY A 239 6.39 12.54 23.66
C GLY A 239 4.97 12.31 24.19
N LEU A 240 3.92 12.60 23.41
CA LEU A 240 2.54 12.27 23.83
C LEU A 240 2.39 10.78 24.15
N ALA A 241 2.94 9.90 23.32
CA ALA A 241 2.88 8.45 23.53
C ALA A 241 3.50 8.06 24.89
N GLY A 242 4.66 8.61 25.24
CA GLY A 242 5.29 8.39 26.54
C GLY A 242 4.45 8.92 27.71
N GLY A 243 3.87 10.12 27.59
CA GLY A 243 2.99 10.67 28.61
C GLY A 243 1.75 9.80 28.87
N LEU A 244 1.13 9.27 27.80
CA LEU A 244 0.01 8.34 27.93
C LEU A 244 0.45 6.97 28.46
N ALA A 245 1.64 6.49 28.08
CA ALA A 245 2.23 5.27 28.64
C ALA A 245 2.51 5.39 30.14
N ALA A 246 2.92 6.57 30.62
CA ALA A 246 3.04 6.84 32.05
C ALA A 246 1.70 6.74 32.80
N LEU A 247 0.57 6.92 32.10
CA LEU A 247 -0.78 6.69 32.61
C LEU A 247 -1.29 5.25 32.40
N GLY A 248 -0.46 4.35 31.88
CA GLY A 248 -0.77 2.93 31.70
C GLY A 248 -1.16 2.53 30.27
N ALA A 249 -1.01 3.41 29.27
CA ALA A 249 -1.23 3.03 27.88
C ALA A 249 -0.19 2.01 27.39
N ARG A 250 -0.63 1.04 26.59
CA ARG A 250 0.26 0.15 25.82
C ARG A 250 0.60 0.81 24.48
N LEU A 251 1.89 0.89 24.17
CA LEU A 251 2.36 1.33 22.87
C LEU A 251 2.39 0.12 21.92
N VAL A 252 1.66 0.21 20.81
CA VAL A 252 1.57 -0.87 19.81
C VAL A 252 1.86 -0.34 18.41
N PRO A 253 2.39 -1.17 17.49
CA PRO A 253 2.48 -0.80 16.08
C PRO A 253 1.07 -0.48 15.55
N GLY A 254 0.92 0.65 14.87
CA GLY A 254 -0.42 1.10 14.51
C GLY A 254 -0.98 0.34 13.31
N PHE A 255 -0.15 -0.10 12.36
CA PHE A 255 -0.58 -1.04 11.31
C PHE A 255 -1.23 -2.29 11.91
N ASP A 256 -0.57 -2.95 12.86
CA ASP A 256 -1.09 -4.18 13.47
C ASP A 256 -2.44 -3.94 14.15
N LEU A 257 -2.58 -2.79 14.84
CA LEU A 257 -3.84 -2.40 15.44
C LEU A 257 -4.93 -2.27 14.38
N VAL A 258 -4.70 -1.50 13.32
CA VAL A 258 -5.70 -1.26 12.27
C VAL A 258 -6.03 -2.55 11.52
N ALA A 259 -5.02 -3.32 11.13
CA ALA A 259 -5.15 -4.59 10.42
C ALA A 259 -6.01 -5.59 11.19
N ASN A 260 -5.85 -5.66 12.52
CA ASN A 260 -6.66 -6.52 13.36
C ASN A 260 -8.13 -6.05 13.42
N GLU A 261 -8.37 -4.75 13.59
CA GLU A 261 -9.72 -4.20 13.68
C GLU A 261 -10.51 -4.37 12.36
N VAL A 262 -9.84 -4.29 11.20
CA VAL A 262 -10.49 -4.45 9.89
C VAL A 262 -10.51 -5.89 9.36
N GLY A 263 -9.98 -6.86 10.12
CA GLY A 263 -9.97 -8.26 9.73
C GLY A 263 -9.03 -8.60 8.57
N PHE A 264 -7.91 -7.88 8.44
CA PHE A 264 -6.96 -8.02 7.33
C PHE A 264 -6.45 -9.46 7.13
N ALA A 265 -6.08 -10.15 8.20
CA ALA A 265 -5.56 -11.51 8.12
C ALA A 265 -6.54 -12.51 7.47
N ALA A 266 -7.84 -12.37 7.79
CA ALA A 266 -8.88 -13.23 7.21
C ALA A 266 -9.09 -12.92 5.72
N ALA A 267 -9.10 -11.63 5.34
CA ALA A 267 -9.24 -11.23 3.95
C ALA A 267 -8.02 -11.61 3.10
N LEU A 268 -6.81 -11.51 3.67
CA LEU A 268 -5.57 -11.91 3.02
C LEU A 268 -5.57 -13.42 2.73
N ALA A 269 -5.98 -14.24 3.69
CA ALA A 269 -6.05 -15.69 3.54
C ALA A 269 -6.99 -16.14 2.40
N ASP A 270 -8.00 -15.35 2.06
CA ASP A 270 -8.99 -15.67 1.02
C ASP A 270 -8.70 -15.03 -0.35
N CYS A 271 -7.59 -14.29 -0.50
CA CYS A 271 -7.26 -13.58 -1.74
C CYS A 271 -6.21 -14.29 -2.61
N ASP A 272 -6.30 -14.08 -3.92
CA ASP A 272 -5.31 -14.54 -4.90
C ASP A 272 -4.24 -13.49 -5.20
N LEU A 273 -4.58 -12.21 -5.01
CA LEU A 273 -3.73 -11.04 -5.30
C LEU A 273 -4.01 -9.95 -4.27
N VAL A 274 -2.95 -9.34 -3.78
CA VAL A 274 -3.02 -8.11 -2.98
C VAL A 274 -2.58 -6.94 -3.84
N ILE A 275 -3.39 -5.89 -3.88
CA ILE A 275 -2.98 -4.59 -4.41
C ILE A 275 -2.93 -3.61 -3.24
N THR A 276 -1.74 -3.12 -2.94
CA THR A 276 -1.49 -2.07 -1.95
C THR A 276 -1.04 -0.78 -2.63
N GLY A 277 -0.75 0.26 -1.85
CA GLY A 277 -0.33 1.53 -2.39
C GLY A 277 -0.31 2.65 -1.37
N GLU A 278 0.46 3.68 -1.68
CA GLU A 278 0.51 4.96 -0.96
C GLU A 278 1.00 6.08 -1.89
N GLY A 279 0.87 7.33 -1.46
CA GLY A 279 1.24 8.49 -2.28
C GLY A 279 2.73 8.54 -2.66
N ARG A 280 3.63 8.12 -1.77
CA ARG A 280 5.07 8.08 -2.04
C ARG A 280 5.67 6.86 -1.36
N LEU A 281 6.32 6.01 -2.14
CA LEU A 281 7.05 4.86 -1.63
C LEU A 281 8.51 5.26 -1.39
N ASP A 282 8.97 5.19 -0.14
CA ASP A 282 10.36 5.44 0.24
C ASP A 282 10.85 4.39 1.27
N ALA A 283 12.10 4.47 1.72
CA ALA A 283 12.63 3.51 2.68
C ALA A 283 11.81 3.43 4.00
N THR A 284 11.13 4.51 4.39
CA THR A 284 10.29 4.54 5.60
C THR A 284 8.96 3.82 5.41
N SER A 285 8.49 3.65 4.17
CA SER A 285 7.33 2.82 3.82
C SER A 285 7.48 1.36 4.28
N PHE A 286 8.73 0.90 4.42
CA PHE A 286 9.05 -0.43 4.90
C PHE A 286 9.33 -0.47 6.41
N ALA A 287 9.18 0.63 7.13
CA ALA A 287 9.46 0.72 8.56
C ALA A 287 8.16 0.78 9.39
N GLY A 288 7.28 -0.22 9.25
CA GLY A 288 6.02 -0.32 10.01
C GLY A 288 4.81 0.38 9.37
N LYS A 289 4.94 0.87 8.13
CA LYS A 289 3.83 1.48 7.38
C LYS A 289 3.10 0.47 6.51
N VAL A 290 1.91 0.87 6.03
CA VAL A 290 0.96 0.01 5.32
C VAL A 290 1.58 -0.77 4.17
N VAL A 291 2.27 -0.14 3.21
CA VAL A 291 2.78 -0.86 2.02
C VAL A 291 3.78 -1.95 2.40
N GLY A 292 4.76 -1.62 3.26
CA GLY A 292 5.76 -2.58 3.71
C GLY A 292 5.16 -3.71 4.53
N GLU A 293 4.23 -3.41 5.44
CA GLU A 293 3.60 -4.42 6.27
C GLU A 293 2.66 -5.33 5.46
N VAL A 294 1.86 -4.76 4.54
CA VAL A 294 1.04 -5.56 3.62
C VAL A 294 1.92 -6.49 2.79
N ALA A 295 3.02 -6.00 2.23
CA ALA A 295 3.96 -6.82 1.45
C ALA A 295 4.57 -7.96 2.27
N ARG A 296 4.95 -7.72 3.53
CA ARG A 296 5.46 -8.75 4.44
C ARG A 296 4.43 -9.83 4.75
N HIS A 297 3.20 -9.43 5.07
CA HIS A 297 2.13 -10.38 5.37
C HIS A 297 1.71 -11.15 4.11
N ALA A 298 1.77 -10.51 2.95
CA ALA A 298 1.44 -11.09 1.66
C ALA A 298 2.58 -11.89 1.01
N ALA A 299 3.65 -12.26 1.73
CA ALA A 299 4.80 -12.97 1.17
C ALA A 299 4.47 -14.31 0.48
N ALA A 300 3.37 -14.96 0.86
CA ALA A 300 2.86 -16.18 0.23
C ALA A 300 1.86 -15.90 -0.92
N HIS A 301 1.53 -14.63 -1.17
CA HIS A 301 0.60 -14.18 -2.19
C HIS A 301 1.34 -13.39 -3.26
N HIS A 302 0.67 -13.16 -4.39
CA HIS A 302 1.14 -12.14 -5.31
C HIS A 302 0.76 -10.77 -4.78
N ALA A 303 1.70 -9.82 -4.81
CA ALA A 303 1.48 -8.47 -4.34
C ALA A 303 1.93 -7.44 -5.38
N ALA A 304 1.13 -6.40 -5.56
CA ALA A 304 1.49 -5.23 -6.32
C ALA A 304 1.27 -3.97 -5.48
N ALA A 305 2.14 -2.97 -5.64
CA ALA A 305 1.98 -1.66 -5.04
C ALA A 305 1.80 -0.59 -6.12
N LEU A 306 0.66 0.10 -6.07
CA LEU A 306 0.41 1.28 -6.89
C LEU A 306 0.81 2.49 -6.07
N CYS A 307 1.82 3.24 -6.51
CA CYS A 307 2.40 4.33 -5.74
C CYS A 307 2.36 5.61 -6.55
N GLY A 308 2.09 6.76 -5.91
CA GLY A 308 2.14 8.05 -6.62
C GLY A 308 3.52 8.28 -7.23
N ALA A 309 4.55 8.30 -6.37
CA ALA A 309 5.96 8.29 -6.76
C ALA A 309 6.73 7.20 -6.01
N ILE A 310 7.82 6.72 -6.59
CA ILE A 310 8.71 5.72 -5.98
C ILE A 310 10.10 6.33 -5.86
N ASP A 311 10.64 6.36 -4.64
CA ASP A 311 12.01 6.74 -4.39
C ASP A 311 12.97 5.60 -4.76
N PRO A 312 14.15 5.87 -5.36
CA PRO A 312 15.13 4.83 -5.66
C PRO A 312 15.50 3.96 -4.44
N SER A 313 15.49 4.55 -3.23
CA SER A 313 15.78 3.82 -1.99
C SER A 313 14.75 2.72 -1.65
N ALA A 314 13.53 2.81 -2.19
CA ALA A 314 12.47 1.83 -1.97
C ALA A 314 12.51 0.65 -2.94
N HIS A 315 13.16 0.80 -4.10
CA HIS A 315 13.07 -0.16 -5.19
C HIS A 315 13.66 -1.52 -4.81
N GLU A 316 14.83 -1.52 -4.16
CA GLU A 316 15.49 -2.73 -3.70
C GLU A 316 14.69 -3.43 -2.59
N LEU A 317 14.14 -2.66 -1.64
CA LEU A 317 13.32 -3.19 -0.55
C LEU A 317 12.02 -3.84 -1.06
N ALA A 318 11.37 -3.22 -2.05
CA ALA A 318 10.19 -3.80 -2.69
C ALA A 318 10.52 -5.11 -3.41
N ALA A 319 11.63 -5.14 -4.16
CA ALA A 319 12.08 -6.33 -4.88
C ALA A 319 12.42 -7.49 -3.94
N GLN A 320 13.05 -7.22 -2.80
CA GLN A 320 13.34 -8.23 -1.76
C GLN A 320 12.07 -8.89 -1.19
N LEU A 321 10.95 -8.18 -1.19
CA LEU A 321 9.65 -8.68 -0.74
C LEU A 321 8.80 -9.25 -1.88
N GLY A 322 9.31 -9.32 -3.11
CA GLY A 322 8.56 -9.78 -4.29
C GLY A 322 7.40 -8.86 -4.67
N LEU A 323 7.44 -7.59 -4.26
CA LEU A 323 6.38 -6.62 -4.50
C LEU A 323 6.55 -5.97 -5.88
N HIS A 324 5.57 -6.15 -6.77
CA HIS A 324 5.56 -5.49 -8.07
C HIS A 324 5.10 -4.03 -7.93
N THR A 325 5.99 -3.07 -8.13
CA THR A 325 5.70 -1.65 -7.93
C THR A 325 5.37 -0.92 -9.23
N VAL A 326 4.37 -0.03 -9.20
CA VAL A 326 3.98 0.85 -10.32
C VAL A 326 3.99 2.30 -9.85
N SER A 327 4.75 3.17 -10.52
CA SER A 327 4.69 4.61 -10.29
C SER A 327 3.64 5.29 -11.17
N LEU A 328 2.65 5.94 -10.56
CA LEU A 328 1.64 6.69 -11.27
C LEU A 328 2.23 7.94 -11.96
N VAL A 329 3.15 8.65 -11.30
CA VAL A 329 3.83 9.82 -11.89
C VAL A 329 4.64 9.44 -13.13
N GLU A 330 5.37 8.32 -13.10
CA GLU A 330 6.11 7.87 -14.30
C GLU A 330 5.16 7.48 -15.45
N GLN A 331 4.01 6.89 -15.13
CA GLN A 331 3.07 6.40 -16.14
C GLN A 331 2.13 7.48 -16.69
N PHE A 332 1.73 8.45 -15.87
CA PHE A 332 0.66 9.40 -16.17
C PHE A 332 1.06 10.88 -15.99
N GLY A 333 2.26 11.17 -15.49
CA GLY A 333 2.72 12.53 -15.25
C GLY A 333 1.83 13.27 -14.24
N ASN A 334 1.47 14.51 -14.56
CA ASN A 334 0.68 15.38 -13.69
C ASN A 334 -0.74 14.85 -13.41
N ASP A 335 -1.28 14.00 -14.28
CA ASP A 335 -2.59 13.37 -14.08
C ASP A 335 -2.62 12.52 -12.81
N ALA A 336 -1.46 12.02 -12.35
CA ALA A 336 -1.34 11.27 -11.10
C ALA A 336 -1.77 12.08 -9.87
N VAL A 337 -1.70 13.42 -9.93
CA VAL A 337 -2.08 14.33 -8.85
C VAL A 337 -3.46 14.95 -9.09
N THR A 338 -3.78 15.31 -10.34
CA THR A 338 -5.05 15.98 -10.67
C THR A 338 -6.23 15.01 -10.77
N ASP A 339 -5.99 13.74 -11.12
CA ASP A 339 -6.99 12.69 -11.25
C ASP A 339 -6.41 11.34 -10.79
N THR A 340 -6.00 11.31 -9.51
CA THR A 340 -5.36 10.15 -8.88
C THR A 340 -6.22 8.88 -8.99
N ALA A 341 -7.52 8.97 -8.76
CA ALA A 341 -8.43 7.81 -8.81
C ALA A 341 -8.49 7.17 -10.20
N ARG A 342 -8.54 7.97 -11.28
CA ARG A 342 -8.50 7.44 -12.65
C ARG A 342 -7.15 6.79 -12.95
N CYS A 343 -6.04 7.39 -12.51
CA CYS A 343 -4.71 6.83 -12.68
C CYS A 343 -4.56 5.48 -11.98
N ILE A 344 -5.04 5.37 -10.73
CA ILE A 344 -5.09 4.11 -9.98
C ILE A 344 -5.92 3.07 -10.72
N THR A 345 -7.11 3.43 -11.20
CA THR A 345 -7.99 2.51 -11.94
C THR A 345 -7.29 1.93 -13.18
N ARG A 346 -6.59 2.77 -13.94
CA ARG A 346 -5.85 2.35 -15.14
C ARG A 346 -4.63 1.49 -14.80
N ALA A 347 -3.88 1.84 -13.75
CA ALA A 347 -2.73 1.06 -13.31
C ALA A 347 -3.15 -0.32 -12.77
N ALA A 348 -4.19 -0.37 -11.94
CA ALA A 348 -4.76 -1.62 -11.43
C ALA A 348 -5.20 -2.56 -12.56
N ARG A 349 -5.88 -2.01 -13.59
CA ARG A 349 -6.26 -2.77 -14.79
C ARG A 349 -5.04 -3.40 -15.48
N ALA A 350 -3.97 -2.63 -15.68
CA ALA A 350 -2.76 -3.13 -16.33
C ALA A 350 -2.09 -4.27 -15.52
N VAL A 351 -2.08 -4.16 -14.19
CA VAL A 351 -1.59 -5.22 -13.29
C VAL A 351 -2.41 -6.50 -13.43
N LEU A 352 -3.75 -6.37 -13.45
CA LEU A 352 -4.67 -7.50 -13.57
C LEU A 352 -4.57 -8.19 -14.94
N GLU A 353 -4.49 -7.43 -16.03
CA GLU A 353 -4.35 -7.94 -17.39
C GLU A 353 -3.02 -8.70 -17.61
N THR A 354 -1.91 -8.17 -17.07
CA THR A 354 -0.59 -8.83 -17.14
C THR A 354 -0.60 -10.20 -16.48
N ARG A 355 -1.38 -10.36 -15.39
CA ARG A 355 -1.51 -11.63 -14.67
C ARG A 355 -2.41 -12.65 -15.39
N CYS A 356 -3.45 -12.18 -16.07
CA CYS A 356 -4.28 -13.03 -16.93
C CYS A 356 -3.44 -13.72 -18.02
N LEU A 357 -2.38 -13.05 -18.49
CA LEU A 357 -1.42 -13.59 -19.47
C LEU A 357 -0.44 -14.61 -18.86
N THR A 358 -0.11 -14.55 -17.57
CA THR A 358 0.78 -15.54 -16.92
C THR A 358 0.05 -16.80 -16.48
N ARG A 359 -1.22 -16.72 -16.03
CA ARG A 359 -2.05 -17.91 -15.78
C ARG A 359 -2.38 -18.69 -17.05
N SER A 360 -2.68 -18.00 -18.15
CA SER A 360 -2.98 -18.65 -19.44
C SER A 360 -1.76 -19.34 -20.08
N LYS A 361 -0.53 -18.90 -19.77
CA LYS A 361 0.72 -19.61 -20.16
C LYS A 361 0.88 -20.99 -19.50
N GLY A 362 0.18 -21.28 -18.39
CA GLY A 362 0.15 -22.61 -17.77
C GLY A 362 -0.87 -23.57 -18.41
N ALA A 363 -1.74 -23.09 -19.29
CA ALA A 363 -2.69 -23.93 -20.00
C ALA A 363 -2.07 -24.43 -21.31
N VAL A 364 -1.75 -25.72 -21.36
CA VAL A 364 -1.33 -26.39 -22.61
C VAL A 364 -2.49 -26.35 -23.60
N VAL A 365 -2.43 -25.44 -24.57
CA VAL A 365 -3.38 -25.40 -25.68
C VAL A 365 -2.93 -26.42 -26.72
N GLY A 366 -3.34 -27.69 -26.53
CA GLY A 366 -3.27 -28.69 -27.58
C GLY A 366 -4.38 -28.43 -28.61
N LYS A 367 -4.06 -27.89 -29.78
CA LYS A 367 -4.99 -27.89 -30.93
C LYS A 367 -4.28 -28.33 -32.21
N SER A 368 -4.89 -29.33 -32.86
CA SER A 368 -4.58 -29.75 -34.23
C SER A 368 -5.15 -28.71 -35.20
N ILE A 369 -4.32 -28.22 -36.12
CA ILE A 369 -4.75 -27.35 -37.22
C ILE A 369 -4.85 -28.23 -38.48
N ALA A 370 -6.04 -28.32 -39.06
CA ALA A 370 -6.24 -28.88 -40.39
C ALA A 370 -6.25 -27.73 -41.40
N ALA A 371 -5.31 -27.72 -42.34
CA ALA A 371 -5.33 -26.83 -43.49
C ALA A 371 -6.05 -27.54 -44.66
N GLU A 372 -7.14 -26.97 -45.17
CA GLU A 372 -7.72 -27.39 -46.45
C GLU A 372 -6.98 -26.70 -47.60
N ASP A 373 -6.47 -27.51 -48.54
CA ASP A 373 -5.64 -27.05 -49.66
C ASP A 373 -6.47 -26.90 -50.95
N SER A 374 -6.33 -25.75 -51.60
CA SER A 374 -6.79 -25.55 -52.97
C SER A 374 -5.71 -26.04 -53.95
N ARG A 375 -5.83 -27.32 -54.32
CA ARG A 375 -5.30 -28.00 -55.52
C ARG A 375 -3.94 -27.50 -56.07
N VAL A 376 -2.86 -28.14 -55.61
CA VAL A 376 -1.64 -28.34 -56.42
C VAL A 376 -1.63 -29.78 -56.94
N ALA A 377 -1.58 -29.95 -58.27
CA ALA A 377 -1.58 -31.26 -58.90
C ALA A 377 -0.30 -32.04 -58.52
N GLY A 378 -0.48 -33.19 -57.86
CA GLY A 378 0.57 -34.21 -57.70
C GLY A 378 1.06 -34.52 -56.28
N VAL A 379 0.59 -33.82 -55.23
CA VAL A 379 0.99 -34.11 -53.84
C VAL A 379 -0.21 -34.66 -53.06
N ARG A 380 -0.10 -35.90 -52.56
CA ARG A 380 -1.06 -36.48 -51.62
C ARG A 380 -0.81 -35.88 -50.24
N THR A 381 -1.86 -35.27 -49.68
CA THR A 381 -2.07 -34.81 -48.30
C THR A 381 -0.87 -34.89 -47.37
N VAL A 382 -0.27 -33.74 -47.03
CA VAL A 382 0.65 -33.62 -45.89
C VAL A 382 -0.18 -33.18 -44.68
N VAL A 383 -0.45 -34.10 -43.76
CA VAL A 383 -0.98 -33.74 -42.44
C VAL A 383 0.20 -33.28 -41.60
N ALA A 384 0.35 -31.96 -41.43
CA ALA A 384 1.33 -31.40 -40.51
C ALA A 384 0.70 -31.26 -39.13
N THR A 385 1.14 -32.04 -38.16
CA THR A 385 0.83 -31.81 -36.75
C THR A 385 1.85 -30.81 -36.21
N VAL A 386 1.43 -29.61 -35.85
CA VAL A 386 2.30 -28.59 -35.24
C VAL A 386 2.14 -28.72 -33.73
N GLU A 387 3.15 -29.26 -33.05
CA GLU A 387 3.24 -29.16 -31.59
C GLU A 387 3.97 -27.85 -31.24
N LEU A 388 3.25 -26.90 -30.65
CA LEU A 388 3.84 -25.67 -30.12
C LEU A 388 4.36 -25.96 -28.71
N GLN A 389 5.66 -26.22 -28.58
CA GLN A 389 6.33 -26.14 -27.29
C GLN A 389 6.81 -24.71 -27.08
N PHE A 390 6.23 -24.02 -26.09
CA PHE A 390 6.71 -22.70 -25.67
C PHE A 390 7.96 -22.88 -24.81
N ILE A 391 9.10 -22.36 -25.26
CA ILE A 391 10.33 -22.28 -24.49
C ILE A 391 10.59 -20.80 -24.18
N GLU A 392 10.82 -20.52 -22.89
CA GLU A 392 11.24 -19.28 -22.22
C GLU A 392 11.18 -17.93 -22.99
N LEU A 393 10.50 -16.96 -22.38
CA LEU A 393 10.67 -15.54 -22.70
C LEU A 393 12.00 -15.04 -22.11
N LEU A 394 13.03 -14.90 -22.95
CA LEU A 394 14.23 -14.14 -22.62
C LEU A 394 13.92 -12.64 -22.69
N GLU A 395 14.00 -11.94 -21.56
CA GLU A 395 13.98 -10.46 -21.53
C GLU A 395 15.25 -9.92 -22.19
N ILE A 396 15.10 -9.25 -23.34
CA ILE A 396 16.17 -8.44 -23.94
C ILE A 396 15.95 -6.98 -23.49
N PRO A 397 16.93 -6.31 -22.88
CA PRO A 397 16.78 -4.92 -22.44
C PRO A 397 16.59 -4.00 -23.65
N ARG A 398 15.50 -3.21 -23.67
CA ARG A 398 15.17 -2.34 -24.82
C ARG A 398 15.68 -0.92 -24.68
N GLN A 399 16.35 -0.45 -25.72
CA GLN A 399 16.21 0.90 -26.22
C GLN A 399 15.20 0.85 -27.39
N SER A 400 14.05 1.53 -27.27
CA SER A 400 12.97 1.74 -28.27
C SER A 400 11.66 0.91 -28.17
N THR A 401 10.59 1.52 -28.68
CA THR A 401 9.17 1.50 -28.24
C THR A 401 8.28 0.38 -28.83
N VAL A 402 8.83 -0.79 -29.18
CA VAL A 402 8.04 -1.85 -29.82
C VAL A 402 8.11 -3.16 -29.04
N SER A 403 6.95 -3.69 -28.62
CA SER A 403 6.81 -5.02 -28.03
C SER A 403 6.90 -6.15 -29.03
N ALA A 404 8.11 -6.60 -29.34
CA ALA A 404 8.36 -7.86 -30.04
C ALA A 404 8.33 -9.04 -29.04
N VAL A 405 7.58 -10.09 -29.36
CA VAL A 405 7.60 -11.40 -28.69
C VAL A 405 8.37 -12.35 -29.60
N TYR A 406 9.49 -12.89 -29.13
CA TYR A 406 10.17 -13.98 -29.84
C TYR A 406 9.47 -15.30 -29.48
N LEU A 407 8.88 -15.96 -30.48
CA LEU A 407 8.44 -17.34 -30.36
C LEU A 407 9.41 -18.20 -31.18
N GLU A 408 10.11 -19.12 -30.51
CA GLU A 408 10.81 -20.19 -31.20
C GLU A 408 9.80 -21.33 -31.45
N CYS A 409 9.26 -21.41 -32.66
CA CYS A 409 8.36 -22.50 -33.05
C CYS A 409 9.17 -23.67 -33.63
N ILE A 410 9.18 -24.82 -32.95
CA ILE A 410 9.68 -26.06 -33.53
C ILE A 410 8.59 -26.68 -34.40
N LEU A 411 8.74 -26.60 -35.72
CA LEU A 411 7.84 -27.24 -36.69
C LEU A 411 8.31 -28.67 -36.98
N THR A 412 7.68 -29.67 -36.37
CA THR A 412 7.94 -31.08 -36.67
C THR A 412 7.01 -31.58 -37.79
N LEU A 413 7.51 -31.65 -39.03
CA LEU A 413 6.76 -32.21 -40.14
C LEU A 413 6.86 -33.75 -40.14
N ARG A 414 5.76 -34.46 -39.86
CA ARG A 414 5.66 -35.92 -40.07
C ARG A 414 4.88 -36.22 -41.33
N THR A 415 5.53 -36.82 -42.33
CA THR A 415 4.85 -37.37 -43.51
C THR A 415 4.47 -38.83 -43.25
N HIS A 416 3.22 -39.21 -43.49
CA HIS A 416 2.82 -40.61 -43.48
C HIS A 416 3.43 -41.33 -44.69
N GLY A 417 4.44 -42.19 -44.47
CA GLY A 417 4.87 -43.16 -45.47
C GLY A 417 6.37 -43.42 -45.67
N ARG A 418 7.28 -42.78 -44.91
CA ARG A 418 8.67 -43.21 -44.63
C ARG A 418 9.36 -42.08 -43.85
N ALA A 419 9.89 -42.39 -42.67
CA ALA A 419 10.63 -41.43 -41.85
C ALA A 419 11.96 -41.07 -42.51
N THR A 420 12.00 -39.95 -43.22
CA THR A 420 13.24 -39.18 -43.42
C THR A 420 13.13 -37.96 -42.54
N GLY A 421 13.80 -37.99 -41.39
CA GLY A 421 13.87 -36.86 -40.47
C GLY A 421 14.51 -35.67 -41.17
N LEU A 422 13.72 -34.62 -41.38
CA LEU A 422 14.24 -33.31 -41.72
C LEU A 422 13.88 -32.38 -40.56
N GLU A 423 14.76 -32.27 -39.58
CA GLU A 423 14.71 -31.18 -38.62
C GLU A 423 15.22 -29.92 -39.33
N ARG A 424 14.36 -28.93 -39.48
CA ARG A 424 14.78 -27.57 -39.79
C ARG A 424 14.16 -26.65 -38.74
N SER A 425 15.01 -26.14 -37.87
CA SER A 425 14.70 -24.96 -37.06
C SER A 425 14.67 -23.74 -37.97
N GLY A 426 13.61 -22.97 -37.87
CA GLY A 426 13.47 -21.69 -38.56
C GLY A 426 12.83 -20.72 -37.58
N GLY A 427 13.57 -19.68 -37.18
CA GLY A 427 13.02 -18.61 -36.37
C GLY A 427 12.05 -17.76 -37.20
N ALA A 428 10.90 -17.43 -36.65
CA ALA A 428 9.97 -16.46 -37.21
C ALA A 428 9.84 -15.29 -36.23
N ILE A 429 10.07 -14.07 -36.72
CA ILE A 429 9.80 -12.84 -35.97
C ILE A 429 8.34 -12.49 -36.23
N PHE A 430 7.52 -12.49 -35.18
CA PHE A 430 6.14 -12.01 -35.25
C PHE A 430 6.10 -10.55 -34.78
N GLU A 431 5.83 -9.64 -35.71
CA GLU A 431 5.41 -8.28 -35.37
C GLU A 431 3.92 -8.29 -35.04
N SER A 432 3.53 -7.84 -33.85
CA SER A 432 2.13 -7.58 -33.56
C SER A 432 1.70 -6.32 -34.31
N ALA A 433 0.96 -6.47 -35.42
CA ALA A 433 0.17 -5.37 -35.93
C ALA A 433 -1.02 -5.18 -34.98
N GLN A 434 -1.04 -4.05 -34.27
CA GLN A 434 -2.19 -3.63 -33.47
C GLN A 434 -3.44 -3.60 -34.35
N HIS A 435 -4.47 -4.35 -33.99
CA HIS A 435 -5.87 -3.92 -34.06
C HIS A 435 -6.66 -4.58 -32.93
#